data_AF-A0A699ZY21-F1
#
_entry.id   AF-A0A699ZY21-F1
#
_cell.length_a   1.000
_cell.length_b   1.000
_cell.length_c   1.000
_cell.angle_alpha   90.00
_cell.angle_beta   90.00
_cell.angle_gamma   90.00
#
_symmetry.space_group_name_H-M   'P 1'
#
loop_
_entity.id
_entity.type
_entity.pdbx_description
1 polymer ?
#
loop_
_entity_poly.entity_id
_entity_poly.type
_entity_poly.pdbx_seq_one_letter_code
_entity_poly.pdbx_strand_id
1 'polypeptide(L)' 'MGYNTWNAFGDKIDEGLMRATADLMLELGLVQAGYTYLNLDDGWQALEREPGSQRLQPHPQRFPSGMPAL' A
#
# COMPACT_ATOMS: atom_id res chain seq x y z
N MET A 1 4.85 -3.85 15.77
CA MET A 1 5.91 -3.92 14.73
C MET A 1 5.23 -4.00 13.37
N GLY A 2 5.94 -3.99 12.26
CA GLY A 2 5.30 -4.02 10.95
C GLY A 2 6.24 -4.29 9.79
N TYR A 3 5.64 -4.33 8.61
CA TYR A 3 6.31 -4.45 7.33
C TYR A 3 6.13 -3.15 6.54
N ASN A 4 7.18 -2.68 5.88
CA ASN A 4 7.14 -1.55 4.95
C ASN A 4 7.64 -2.02 3.59
N THR A 5 6.96 -1.61 2.52
CA THR A 5 7.20 -2.11 1.15
C THR A 5 8.47 -1.58 0.51
N TRP A 6 9.03 -0.45 0.97
CA TRP A 6 10.09 0.29 0.27
C TRP A 6 11.33 -0.52 -0.02
N ASN A 7 11.87 -1.21 1.00
CA ASN A 7 13.13 -1.94 0.86
C ASN A 7 13.04 -3.13 -0.10
N ALA A 8 11.83 -3.65 -0.35
CA ALA A 8 11.62 -4.77 -1.25
C ALA A 8 11.19 -4.32 -2.66
N PHE A 9 10.35 -3.28 -2.75
CA PHE A 9 9.63 -2.95 -3.98
C PHE A 9 9.88 -1.52 -4.48
N GLY A 10 10.41 -0.61 -3.66
CA GLY A 10 10.45 0.82 -3.97
C GLY A 10 9.05 1.33 -4.32
N ASP A 11 8.94 2.02 -5.46
CA ASP A 11 7.68 2.55 -5.98
C ASP A 11 6.82 1.51 -6.75
N LYS A 12 7.31 0.27 -6.93
CA LYS A 12 6.62 -0.77 -7.71
C LYS A 12 5.59 -1.51 -6.86
N ILE A 13 4.63 -0.76 -6.33
CA ILE A 13 3.58 -1.23 -5.44
C ILE A 13 2.20 -1.05 -6.09
N ASP A 14 1.27 -1.94 -5.77
CA ASP A 14 -0.13 -1.86 -6.18
C ASP A 14 -1.06 -2.52 -5.15
N GLU A 15 -2.37 -2.33 -5.31
CA GLU A 15 -3.40 -2.86 -4.43
C GLU A 15 -3.33 -4.38 -4.27
N GLY A 16 -2.98 -5.12 -5.34
CA GLY A 16 -2.85 -6.57 -5.30
C GLY A 16 -1.68 -7.02 -4.44
N LEU A 17 -0.52 -6.39 -4.61
CA LEU A 17 0.67 -6.65 -3.80
C LEU A 17 0.41 -6.39 -2.32
N MET A 18 -0.29 -5.30 -2.00
CA MET A 18 -0.63 -4.95 -0.60
C MET A 18 -1.52 -6.02 0.04
N ARG A 19 -2.57 -6.45 -0.66
CA ARG A 19 -3.48 -7.51 -0.15
C ARG A 19 -2.75 -8.83 0.03
N ALA A 20 -1.99 -9.26 -0.97
CA ALA A 20 -1.20 -10.50 -0.88
C ALA A 20 -0.15 -10.44 0.25
N THR A 21 0.44 -9.28 0.51
CA THR A 21 1.37 -9.08 1.63
C THR A 21 0.66 -9.22 2.97
N ALA A 22 -0.54 -8.67 3.12
CA ALA A 22 -1.33 -8.82 4.33
C ALA A 22 -1.72 -10.30 4.59
N ASP A 23 -2.12 -11.03 3.54
CA ASP A 23 -2.42 -12.46 3.62
C ASP A 23 -1.17 -13.25 4.07
N LEU A 24 -0.01 -12.99 3.45
CA LEU A 24 1.25 -13.62 3.84
C LEU A 24 1.67 -13.29 5.28
N MET A 25 1.41 -12.07 5.76
CA MET A 25 1.70 -11.72 7.16
C MET A 25 0.89 -12.59 8.14
N LEU A 26 -0.34 -12.98 7.77
CA LEU A 26 -1.15 -13.91 8.56
C LEU A 26 -0.65 -15.35 8.42
N GLU A 27 -0.45 -15.82 7.19
CA GLU A 27 -0.04 -17.20 6.89
C GLU A 27 1.32 -17.56 7.50
N LEU A 28 2.26 -16.61 7.50
CA LEU A 28 3.61 -16.80 8.04
C LEU A 28 3.71 -16.58 9.55
N GLY A 29 2.60 -16.31 10.24
CA GLY A 29 2.59 -16.12 11.68
C GLY A 29 3.12 -14.76 12.16
N LEU A 30 3.34 -13.80 11.25
CA LEU A 30 3.94 -12.50 11.59
C LEU A 30 3.01 -11.67 12.46
N VAL A 31 1.70 -11.73 12.20
CA VAL A 31 0.72 -11.04 13.04
C VAL A 31 0.74 -11.57 14.48
N GLN A 32 0.82 -12.89 14.65
CA GLN A 32 0.92 -13.56 15.96
C GLN A 32 2.25 -13.21 16.65
N ALA A 33 3.31 -12.97 15.89
CA ALA A 33 4.59 -12.47 16.39
C ALA A 33 4.58 -10.96 16.71
N GLY A 34 3.48 -10.22 16.46
CA GLY A 34 3.33 -8.80 16.81
C GLY A 34 3.59 -7.80 15.67
N TYR A 35 3.63 -8.27 14.41
CA TYR A 35 3.68 -7.41 13.22
C TYR A 35 2.26 -7.02 12.79
N THR A 36 1.82 -5.85 13.23
CA THR A 36 0.43 -5.38 13.07
C THR A 36 0.29 -4.21 12.10
N TYR A 37 1.41 -3.65 11.62
CA TYR A 37 1.40 -2.57 10.64
C TYR A 37 1.86 -3.11 9.28
N LEU A 38 1.08 -2.83 8.25
CA LEU A 38 1.49 -2.95 6.86
C LEU A 38 1.56 -1.54 6.28
N ASN A 39 2.78 -1.01 6.18
CA ASN A 39 3.04 0.35 5.76
C ASN A 39 3.30 0.38 4.26
N LEU A 40 2.44 1.11 3.58
CA LEU A 40 2.66 1.52 2.21
C LEU A 40 3.59 2.74 2.19
N ASP A 41 4.59 2.72 1.30
CA ASP A 41 5.59 3.80 1.16
C ASP A 41 5.33 4.64 -0.11
N ASP A 42 6.35 5.32 -0.66
CA ASP A 42 6.19 6.15 -1.85
C ASP A 42 5.72 5.34 -3.09
N GLY A 43 4.98 6.01 -3.99
CA GLY A 43 4.47 5.43 -5.23
C GLY A 43 2.97 5.09 -5.24
N TRP A 44 2.21 5.40 -4.17
CA TRP A 44 0.76 5.21 -4.16
C TRP A 44 -0.03 6.32 -4.81
N GLN A 45 0.52 7.53 -4.80
CA GLN A 45 -0.15 8.71 -5.31
C GLN A 45 -0.05 8.81 -6.83
N ALA A 46 -1.06 9.41 -7.44
CA ALA A 46 -0.97 9.92 -8.79
C ALA A 46 0.11 11.02 -8.87
N LEU A 47 0.74 11.16 -10.04
CA LEU A 47 1.78 12.18 -10.27
C LEU A 47 1.25 13.60 -10.09
N GLU A 48 -0.01 13.81 -10.46
CA GLU A 48 -0.68 15.10 -10.38
C GLU A 48 -1.80 15.09 -9.34
N ARG A 49 -1.99 16.24 -8.68
CA ARG A 49 -3.13 16.46 -7.79
C ARG A 49 -4.41 16.62 -8.59
N GLU A 50 -5.54 16.34 -7.94
CA GLU A 50 -6.85 16.59 -8.56
C GLU A 50 -7.01 18.10 -8.87
N PRO A 51 -7.32 18.47 -10.13
CA PRO A 51 -7.62 19.85 -10.49
C PRO A 51 -8.76 20.42 -9.64
N GLY A 52 -8.62 21.68 -9.22
CA GLY A 52 -9.61 22.35 -8.36
C GLY A 52 -9.43 22.01 -6.89
N SER A 53 -9.67 20.76 -6.46
CA SER A 53 -9.60 20.39 -5.04
C SER A 53 -8.17 20.36 -4.48
N GLN A 54 -7.18 20.14 -5.36
CA GLN A 54 -5.75 19.99 -5.02
C GLN A 54 -5.44 18.81 -4.08
N ARG A 55 -6.39 17.88 -3.92
CA ARG A 55 -6.20 16.67 -3.12
C ARG A 55 -5.25 15.70 -3.81
N LEU A 56 -4.47 14.99 -2.99
CA LEU A 56 -3.74 13.81 -3.45
C LEU A 56 -4.75 12.75 -3.88
N GLN A 57 -4.43 12.10 -4.99
CA GLN A 57 -5.24 11.01 -5.54
C GLN A 57 -4.41 9.72 -5.52
N PRO A 58 -5.03 8.55 -5.30
CA PRO A 58 -4.37 7.28 -5.55
C PRO A 58 -4.03 7.14 -7.04
N HIS A 59 -2.93 6.45 -7.34
CA HIS A 59 -2.51 6.17 -8.70
C HIS A 59 -3.55 5.25 -9.37
N PRO A 60 -4.23 5.65 -10.45
CA PRO A 60 -5.46 4.99 -10.89
C PRO A 60 -5.24 3.56 -11.41
N GLN A 61 -4.04 3.24 -11.90
CA GLN A 61 -3.70 1.87 -12.33
C GLN A 61 -3.19 0.97 -11.20
N ARG A 62 -2.52 1.53 -10.18
CA ARG A 62 -1.93 0.77 -9.07
C ARG A 62 -2.97 0.55 -7.97
N PHE A 63 -3.83 1.54 -7.73
CA PHE A 63 -4.83 1.57 -6.67
C PHE A 63 -6.21 1.93 -7.24
N PRO A 64 -6.78 1.12 -8.16
CA PRO A 64 -8.02 1.42 -8.85
C PRO A 64 -9.24 1.52 -7.93
N SER A 65 -9.23 0.81 -6.79
CA SER A 65 -10.30 0.90 -5.78
C SER A 65 -10.13 2.09 -4.82
N GLY A 66 -9.01 2.80 -4.92
CA GLY A 66 -8.61 3.89 -4.05
C GLY A 66 -8.13 3.47 -2.66
N MET A 67 -7.46 4.39 -1.96
CA MET A 67 -6.87 4.11 -0.64
C MET A 67 -7.86 3.67 0.44
N PRO A 68 -9.11 4.18 0.53
CA PRO A 68 -10.06 3.74 1.56
C PRO A 68 -10.53 2.28 1.42
N ALA A 69 -10.30 1.64 0.27
CA ALA A 69 -10.69 0.24 0.03
C ALA A 69 -9.61 -0.78 0.45
N LEU A 70 -8.40 -0.31 0.77
CA LEU A 70 -7.30 -1.10 1.31
C LEU A 70 -7.44 -1.26 2.81
#